data_AF-A0A2H0UT63-F1
#
_entry.id   AF-A0A2H0UT63-F1
#
_cell.length_a   1.000
_cell.length_b   1.000
_cell.length_c   1.000
_cell.angle_alpha   90.00
_cell.angle_beta   90.00
_cell.angle_gamma   90.00
#
_symmetry.space_group_name_H-M   'P 1'
#
loop_
_entity.id
_entity.type
_entity.pdbx_description
1 polymer ?
#
loop_
_entity_poly.entity_id
_entity_poly.type
_entity_poly.pdbx_seq_one_letter_code
_entity_poly.pdbx_strand_id
1 'polypeptide(L)'
;MAIKINQPRKGRSFTRLIAVVVIFGVVFAAIYFLFFAPAPGFDYIAPSELERNEELASFDLDPKTVFNSDEFQSLEVFRVETGEGNFGRTNPFVAP
;
A
#
# COMPACT_ATOMS: atom_id res chain seq x y z
N MET A 1 -32.83 -68.53 28.75
CA MET A 1 -31.94 -67.51 29.34
C MET A 1 -31.66 -66.44 28.30
N ALA A 2 -31.77 -65.16 28.65
CA ALA A 2 -31.44 -64.05 27.74
C ALA A 2 -30.17 -63.36 28.24
N ILE A 3 -29.14 -63.29 27.40
CA ILE A 3 -27.87 -62.64 27.71
C ILE A 3 -28.09 -61.13 27.55
N LYS A 4 -28.10 -60.39 28.67
CA LYS A 4 -28.11 -58.93 28.66
C LYS A 4 -26.68 -58.43 28.44
N ILE A 5 -26.41 -57.96 27.23
CA ILE A 5 -25.18 -57.26 26.89
C ILE A 5 -25.31 -55.82 27.41
N ASN A 6 -24.73 -55.54 28.57
CA ASN A 6 -24.55 -54.17 29.06
C ASN A 6 -23.41 -53.52 28.29
N GLN A 7 -23.72 -52.80 27.21
CA GLN A 7 -22.75 -51.90 26.58
C GLN A 7 -22.55 -50.66 27.47
N PRO A 8 -21.32 -50.34 27.92
CA PRO A 8 -21.08 -49.07 28.56
C PRO A 8 -21.31 -47.95 27.54
N ARG A 9 -22.32 -47.11 27.78
CA ARG A 9 -22.60 -45.94 26.94
C ARG A 9 -21.35 -45.06 26.87
N LYS A 10 -20.74 -45.00 25.69
CA LYS A 10 -19.54 -44.22 25.35
C LYS A 10 -19.84 -42.70 25.28
N GLY A 11 -20.57 -42.15 26.24
CA GLY A 11 -20.96 -40.73 26.29
C GLY A 11 -19.82 -39.77 26.63
N ARG A 12 -18.70 -40.29 27.16
CA ARG A 12 -17.53 -39.49 27.59
C ARG A 12 -16.68 -38.95 26.43
N SER A 13 -16.80 -39.52 25.25
CA SER A 13 -16.01 -39.11 24.07
C SER A 13 -16.56 -37.86 23.39
N PHE A 14 -17.88 -37.66 23.45
CA PHE A 14 -18.54 -36.57 22.73
C PHE A 14 -18.34 -35.22 23.42
N THR A 15 -18.41 -35.20 24.76
CA THR A 15 -18.09 -34.00 25.54
C THR A 15 -16.63 -33.57 25.38
N ARG A 16 -15.71 -34.55 25.29
CA ARG A 16 -14.28 -34.28 25.05
C ARG A 16 -14.04 -33.71 23.65
N LEU A 17 -14.74 -34.23 22.64
CA LEU A 17 -14.68 -33.71 21.27
C LEU A 17 -15.14 -32.25 21.22
N ILE A 18 -16.29 -31.95 21.84
CA ILE A 18 -16.82 -30.58 21.92
C ILE A 18 -15.83 -29.63 22.60
N ALA A 19 -15.24 -30.05 23.72
CA ALA A 19 -14.26 -29.23 24.42
C ALA A 19 -13.05 -28.88 23.53
N VAL A 20 -12.54 -29.85 22.77
CA VAL A 20 -11.43 -29.62 21.82
C VAL A 20 -11.85 -28.63 20.73
N VAL A 21 -13.04 -28.81 20.13
CA VAL A 21 -13.55 -27.91 19.10
C VAL A 21 -13.70 -26.48 19.62
N VAL A 22 -14.20 -26.30 20.84
CA VAL A 22 -14.34 -24.98 21.47
C VAL A 22 -12.98 -24.33 21.69
N ILE A 23 -12.00 -25.08 22.22
CA ILE A 23 -10.64 -24.56 22.43
C ILE A 23 -10.04 -24.09 21.11
N PHE A 24 -10.11 -24.92 20.06
CA PHE A 24 -9.63 -24.53 18.73
C PHE A 24 -10.38 -23.32 18.20
N GLY A 25 -11.71 -23.27 18.35
CA GLY A 25 -12.52 -22.13 17.93
C GLY A 25 -12.08 -20.82 18.58
N VAL A 26 -11.81 -20.83 19.90
CA VAL A 26 -11.34 -19.65 20.64
C VAL A 26 -9.95 -19.22 20.15
N VAL A 27 -9.02 -20.16 19.94
CA VAL A 27 -7.67 -19.85 19.44
C VAL A 27 -7.74 -19.25 18.04
N PHE A 28 -8.53 -19.84 17.13
CA PHE A 28 -8.72 -19.30 15.79
C PHE A 28 -9.35 -17.91 15.81
N ALA A 29 -10.36 -17.69 16.65
CA ALA A 29 -10.96 -16.37 16.81
C ALA A 29 -9.93 -15.34 17.31
N ALA A 30 -9.14 -15.68 18.32
CA ALA A 30 -8.11 -14.79 18.84
C ALA A 30 -7.07 -14.41 17.77
N ILE A 31 -6.60 -15.37 16.99
CA ILE A 31 -5.68 -15.12 15.86
C ILE A 31 -6.36 -14.21 14.83
N TYR A 32 -7.60 -14.52 14.44
CA TYR A 32 -8.35 -13.70 13.50
C TYR A 32 -8.49 -12.26 13.98
N PHE A 33 -8.89 -12.05 15.23
CA PHE A 33 -9.02 -10.71 15.80
C PHE A 33 -7.69 -9.97 15.92
N LEU A 34 -6.59 -10.68 16.23
CA LEU A 34 -5.28 -10.04 16.38
C LEU A 34 -4.70 -9.57 15.04
N PHE A 35 -4.90 -10.34 13.97
CA PHE A 35 -4.26 -10.10 12.67
C PHE A 35 -5.17 -9.49 11.61
N PHE A 36 -6.48 -9.74 11.69
CA PHE A 36 -7.43 -9.40 10.64
C PHE A 36 -8.58 -8.52 11.11
N ALA A 37 -8.72 -8.26 12.42
CA ALA A 37 -9.69 -7.25 12.84
C ALA A 37 -9.25 -5.90 12.26
N PRO A 38 -10.19 -5.14 11.67
CA PRO A 38 -9.89 -3.81 11.19
C PRO A 38 -9.40 -2.98 12.39
N ALA A 39 -8.14 -2.54 12.33
CA ALA A 39 -7.65 -1.55 13.27
C ALA A 39 -8.54 -0.31 13.12
N PRO A 40 -8.94 0.36 14.22
CA PRO A 40 -9.53 1.68 14.09
C PRO A 40 -8.56 2.51 13.27
N GLY A 41 -9.02 2.98 12.10
CA GLY A 41 -8.20 3.79 11.21
C GLY A 41 -7.62 4.90 12.05
N PHE A 42 -6.29 4.99 12.11
CA PHE A 42 -5.68 6.18 12.66
C PHE A 42 -6.23 7.32 11.82
N ASP A 43 -6.99 8.24 12.44
CA ASP A 43 -7.26 9.54 11.85
C ASP A 43 -5.89 10.17 11.63
N TYR A 44 -5.35 9.94 10.44
CA TYR A 44 -4.09 10.51 10.02
C TYR A 44 -4.42 11.98 9.82
N ILE A 45 -4.24 12.78 10.87
CA ILE A 45 -4.16 14.22 10.75
C ILE A 45 -2.91 14.44 9.91
N ALA A 46 -3.09 14.50 8.59
CA ALA A 46 -2.02 14.78 7.67
C ALA A 46 -1.36 16.07 8.15
N PRO A 47 -0.02 16.09 8.31
CA PRO A 47 0.68 17.33 8.56
C PRO A 47 0.23 18.35 7.51
N SER A 48 -0.01 19.60 7.91
CA SER A 48 -0.45 20.67 7.00
C SER A 48 0.45 20.84 5.76
N GLU A 49 1.69 20.34 5.83
CA GLU A 49 2.65 20.29 4.73
C GLU A 49 2.26 19.28 3.64
N LEU A 50 1.65 18.14 3.96
CA LEU A 50 1.17 17.17 2.97
C LEU A 50 -0.12 17.64 2.28
N GLU A 51 -0.99 18.35 2.99
CA GLU A 51 -2.24 18.90 2.45
C GLU A 51 -1.96 19.92 1.33
N ARG A 52 -0.94 20.76 1.49
CA ARG A 52 -0.46 21.69 0.43
C ARG A 52 0.13 20.98 -0.78
N ASN A 53 0.79 19.84 -0.57
CA ASN A 53 1.42 19.09 -1.66
C ASN A 53 0.37 18.35 -2.50
N GLU A 54 -0.75 17.94 -1.90
CA GLU A 54 -1.87 17.36 -2.61
C GLU A 54 -2.59 18.40 -3.48
N GLU A 55 -2.75 19.62 -2.97
CA GLU A 55 -3.25 20.76 -3.75
C GLU A 55 -2.39 21.04 -4.98
N LEU A 56 -1.06 21.07 -4.83
CA LEU A 56 -0.12 21.24 -5.95
C LEU A 56 -0.10 20.05 -6.92
N ALA A 57 -0.24 18.82 -6.42
CA ALA A 57 -0.23 17.62 -7.25
C ALA A 57 -1.52 17.44 -8.06
N SER A 58 -2.63 18.00 -7.58
CA SER A 58 -3.93 17.98 -8.26
C SER A 58 -4.07 19.03 -9.37
N PHE A 59 -3.08 19.92 -9.52
CA PHE A 59 -3.12 21.01 -10.49
C PHE A 59 -2.80 20.49 -11.90
N ASP A 60 -3.83 20.36 -12.74
CA ASP A 60 -3.69 19.99 -14.16
C ASP A 60 -3.29 21.22 -14.98
N LEU A 61 -2.00 21.33 -15.29
CA LEU A 61 -1.46 22.38 -16.13
C LEU A 61 -1.67 22.02 -17.61
N ASP A 62 -2.60 22.70 -18.30
CA ASP A 62 -2.71 22.61 -19.76
C ASP A 62 -1.68 23.55 -20.43
N PRO A 63 -0.57 23.02 -20.99
CA PRO A 63 0.49 23.86 -21.56
C PRO A 63 0.02 24.61 -22.80
N LYS A 64 -1.06 24.15 -23.46
CA LYS A 64 -1.61 24.81 -24.64
C LYS A 64 -2.12 26.20 -24.33
N THR A 65 -2.61 26.43 -23.11
CA THR A 65 -3.05 27.74 -22.66
C THR A 65 -1.90 28.74 -22.63
N VAL A 66 -0.71 28.30 -22.25
CA VAL A 66 0.50 29.13 -22.21
C VAL A 66 1.04 29.37 -23.61
N PHE A 67 1.19 28.33 -24.43
CA PHE A 67 1.71 28.47 -25.81
C PHE A 67 0.84 29.32 -26.73
N ASN A 68 -0.47 29.37 -26.45
CA ASN A 68 -1.43 30.18 -27.21
C ASN A 68 -1.65 31.58 -26.63
N SER A 69 -0.99 31.95 -25.53
CA SER A 69 -1.09 33.29 -24.97
C SER A 69 -0.33 34.31 -25.83
N ASP A 70 -0.91 35.50 -25.98
CA ASP A 70 -0.30 36.59 -26.75
C ASP A 70 1.05 37.01 -26.13
N GLU A 71 1.14 36.95 -24.80
CA GLU A 71 2.36 37.24 -24.05
C GLU A 71 3.46 36.24 -24.40
N PHE A 72 3.17 34.93 -24.41
CA PHE A 72 4.16 33.91 -24.73
C PHE A 72 4.61 33.98 -26.20
N GLN A 73 3.69 34.27 -27.11
CA GLN A 73 4.01 34.40 -28.54
C GLN A 73 4.80 35.69 -28.85
N SER A 74 4.69 36.71 -28.01
CA SER A 74 5.48 37.94 -28.12
C SER A 74 6.94 37.79 -27.68
N LEU A 75 7.30 36.68 -27.01
CA LEU A 75 8.65 36.44 -26.55
C LEU A 75 9.59 36.13 -27.72
N GLU A 76 10.67 36.90 -27.81
CA GLU A 76 11.71 36.67 -28.79
C GLU A 76 12.50 35.40 -28.43
N VAL A 77 12.47 34.40 -29.31
CA VAL A 77 13.17 33.13 -29.08
C VAL A 77 14.67 33.35 -29.23
N PHE A 78 15.35 33.66 -28.12
CA PHE A 78 16.81 33.70 -28.08
C PHE A 78 17.36 32.27 -28.15
N ARG A 79 17.50 31.74 -29.37
CA ARG A 79 18.36 30.58 -29.61
C ARG A 79 19.80 31.06 -29.54
N VAL A 80 20.41 30.89 -28.39
CA VAL A 80 21.87 30.82 -28.34
C VAL A 80 22.24 29.61 -29.18
N GLU A 81 22.90 29.81 -30.33
CA GLU A 81 23.56 28.73 -31.02
C GLU A 81 24.57 28.13 -30.03
N THR A 82 24.19 27.02 -29.40
CA THR A 82 25.17 26.20 -28.70
C THR A 82 26.05 25.61 -29.79
N GLY A 83 27.16 26.28 -30.08
CA GLY A 83 28.27 25.62 -30.76
C GLY A 83 28.55 24.31 -30.03
N GLU A 84 29.00 23.29 -30.75
CA GLU A 84 29.43 22.01 -30.17
C GLU A 84 30.54 22.27 -29.14
N GLY A 85 30.15 22.53 -27.89
CA GLY A 85 31.05 22.56 -26.76
C GLY A 85 31.39 21.11 -26.44
N ASN A 86 32.67 20.83 -26.19
CA ASN A 86 33.07 19.55 -25.62
C ASN A 86 32.35 19.35 -24.28
N PHE A 87 31.25 18.61 -24.31
CA PHE A 87 30.51 18.26 -23.11
C PHE A 87 31.32 17.24 -22.30
N GLY A 88 31.85 17.72 -21.18
CA GLY A 88 32.44 16.88 -20.14
C GLY A 88 33.96 16.80 -20.14
N ARG A 89 34.50 16.31 -19.02
CA ARG A 89 35.92 15.96 -18.89
C ARG A 89 36.15 14.61 -19.56
N THR A 90 37.26 14.46 -20.29
CA THR A 90 37.71 13.17 -20.81
C THR A 90 37.74 12.14 -19.67
N ASN A 91 37.03 11.03 -19.83
CA ASN A 91 36.93 9.99 -18.82
C ASN A 91 38.31 9.32 -18.62
N PRO A 92 38.90 9.39 -17.40
CA PRO A 92 40.25 8.88 -17.14
C PRO A 92 40.33 7.34 -17.08
N PHE A 93 39.21 6.63 -17.16
CA PHE A 93 39.14 5.17 -17.14
C PHE A 93 39.03 4.53 -18.54
N VAL A 94 39.13 5.34 -19.61
CA VAL A 94 39.04 4.87 -21.00
C VAL A 94 40.42 4.63 -21.62
N ALA A 95 41.51 4.85 -20.87
CA ALA A 95 42.84 4.46 -21.34
C ALA A 95 43.06 2.93 -21.14
N PRO A 96 43.64 2.23 -22.12
CA PRO A 96 43.85 0.78 -22.09
C PRO A 96 44.87 0.33 -21.04
#